data_AF-A0A2V9X8P7-F1
#
_entry.id   AF-A0A2V9X8P7-F1
#
_cell.length_a   1.000
_cell.length_b   1.000
_cell.length_c   1.000
_cell.angle_alpha   90.00
_cell.angle_beta   90.00
_cell.angle_gamma   90.00
#
_symmetry.space_group_name_H-M   'P 1'
#
loop_
_entity.id
_entity.type
_entity.pdbx_description
1 polymer ?
#
loop_
_entity_poly.entity_id
_entity_poly.type
_entity_poly.pdbx_seq_one_letter_code
_entity_poly.pdbx_strand_id
1 'polypeptide(L)' 'MSKVTFPPGVKDELRNEKLFKSMLGRVYTVRGFDKYGNVELEPQRLNTVWVEPEFLKLRARKNKSHGPKSNVR' A
#
# COMPACT_ATOMS: atom_id res chain seq x y z
N MET A 1 14.64 5.64 -25.81
CA MET A 1 13.93 5.93 -24.55
C MET A 1 12.93 7.04 -24.85
N SER A 2 11.64 6.76 -24.75
CA SER A 2 10.57 7.72 -25.03
C SER A 2 10.51 8.77 -23.92
N LYS A 3 10.55 10.04 -24.32
CA LYS A 3 10.49 11.18 -23.42
C LYS A 3 9.03 11.42 -23.04
N VAL A 4 8.61 10.84 -21.93
CA VAL A 4 7.27 11.10 -21.37
C VAL A 4 7.18 12.58 -21.07
N THR A 5 6.24 13.26 -21.72
CA THR A 5 6.04 14.71 -21.58
C THR A 5 4.73 14.91 -20.83
N PHE A 6 4.83 15.27 -19.55
CA PHE A 6 3.65 15.48 -18.71
C PHE A 6 3.01 16.84 -19.01
N PRO A 7 1.67 16.92 -19.03
CA PRO A 7 0.97 18.19 -19.26
C PRO A 7 1.23 19.20 -18.12
N PRO A 8 1.21 20.51 -18.43
CA PRO A 8 1.44 21.56 -17.45
C PRO A 8 0.38 21.52 -16.34
N GLY A 9 0.83 21.33 -15.09
CA GLY A 9 -0.04 21.13 -13.91
C GLY A 9 0.16 19.78 -13.22
N VAL A 10 0.86 18.83 -13.85
CA VAL A 10 1.21 17.55 -13.24
C VAL A 10 2.38 17.74 -12.28
N LYS A 11 2.14 17.58 -10.97
CA LYS A 11 3.18 17.50 -9.96
C LYS A 11 3.96 16.20 -10.15
N ASP A 12 5.02 16.29 -10.94
CA ASP A 12 6.20 15.43 -10.99
C ASP A 12 5.97 13.94 -10.66
N GLU A 13 5.65 13.14 -11.67
CA GLU A 13 5.47 11.69 -11.55
C GLU A 13 6.77 10.95 -11.16
N LEU A 14 7.96 11.57 -11.28
CA LEU A 14 9.23 10.96 -10.90
C LEU A 14 9.37 10.71 -9.39
N ARG A 15 8.77 11.55 -8.53
CA ARG A 15 8.72 11.28 -7.08
C ARG A 15 7.81 10.10 -6.77
N ASN A 16 6.71 10.00 -7.50
CA ASN A 16 5.76 8.90 -7.34
C ASN A 16 6.37 7.57 -7.79
N GLU A 17 7.19 7.54 -8.84
CA GLU A 17 7.85 6.32 -9.29
C GLU A 17 8.85 5.78 -8.24
N LYS A 18 9.69 6.65 -7.65
CA LYS A 18 10.61 6.25 -6.57
C LYS A 18 9.85 5.78 -5.32
N LEU A 19 8.79 6.48 -4.94
CA LEU A 19 7.93 6.09 -3.82
C LEU A 19 7.29 4.72 -4.12
N PHE A 20 6.69 4.54 -5.29
CA PHE A 20 6.05 3.30 -5.70
C PHE A 20 7.04 2.13 -5.71
N LYS A 21 8.22 2.29 -6.32
CA LYS A 21 9.30 1.28 -6.27
C LYS A 21 9.69 0.93 -4.84
N SER A 22 9.79 1.93 -3.95
CA SER A 22 10.08 1.69 -2.54
C SER A 22 8.95 0.97 -1.78
N MET A 23 7.72 1.00 -2.32
CA MET A 23 6.54 0.37 -1.73
C MET A 23 6.38 -1.10 -2.12
N LEU A 24 6.93 -1.52 -3.26
CA LEU A 24 6.83 -2.90 -3.73
C LEU A 24 7.33 -3.91 -2.68
N GLY A 25 6.56 -4.99 -2.48
CA GLY A 25 6.89 -6.06 -1.53
C GLY A 25 6.69 -5.71 -0.05
N ARG A 26 6.23 -4.51 0.28
CA ARG A 26 5.90 -4.12 1.66
C ARG A 26 4.42 -4.32 1.97
N VAL A 27 4.11 -4.36 3.26
CA VAL A 27 2.76 -4.60 3.77
C VAL A 27 2.24 -3.30 4.35
N TYR A 28 1.07 -2.88 3.88
CA TYR A 28 0.40 -1.66 4.31
C TYR A 28 -0.97 -1.96 4.88
N THR A 29 -1.47 -1.04 5.70
CA THR A 29 -2.85 -1.07 6.17
C THR A 29 -3.71 -0.30 5.18
N VAL A 30 -4.81 -0.91 4.74
CA VAL A 30 -5.83 -0.22 3.96
C VAL A 30 -6.55 0.77 4.86
N ARG A 31 -6.63 2.03 4.43
CA ARG A 31 -7.31 3.10 5.17
C ARG A 31 -8.74 3.33 4.69
N GLY A 32 -8.99 3.11 3.40
CA GLY A 32 -10.28 3.37 2.79
C GLY A 32 -10.28 3.02 1.31
N PHE A 33 -11.37 3.40 0.66
CA PHE A 33 -11.58 3.25 -0.77
C PHE A 33 -12.08 4.59 -1.33
N ASP A 34 -11.64 4.97 -2.52
CA ASP A 34 -12.18 6.15 -3.19
C ASP A 34 -13.52 5.84 -3.90
N LYS A 35 -14.11 6.88 -4.49
CA LYS A 35 -15.36 6.78 -5.26
C LYS A 35 -15.25 5.91 -6.52
N TYR A 36 -14.06 5.54 -6.94
CA TYR A 36 -13.79 4.69 -8.12
C TYR A 36 -13.42 3.26 -7.72
N GLY A 37 -13.33 2.95 -6.42
CA GLY A 37 -12.97 1.64 -5.91
C GLY A 37 -11.46 1.41 -5.73
N ASN A 38 -10.63 2.44 -5.87
CA ASN A 38 -9.20 2.34 -5.59
C ASN A 38 -8.95 2.25 -4.09
N VAL A 39 -7.90 1.51 -3.72
CA VAL A 39 -7.52 1.30 -2.33
C VAL A 39 -6.61 2.43 -1.85
N GLU A 40 -6.94 3.03 -0.72
CA GLU A 40 -6.12 4.02 -0.04
C GLU A 40 -5.06 3.35 0.84
N LEU A 41 -3.79 3.59 0.53
CA LEU A 41 -2.63 3.13 1.30
C LEU A 41 -1.85 4.31 1.87
N GLU A 42 -1.38 4.16 3.11
CA GLU A 42 -0.57 5.16 3.80
C GLU A 42 0.85 4.61 4.04
N PRO A 43 1.80 4.79 3.08
CA PRO A 43 3.17 4.30 3.22
C PRO A 43 4.01 5.05 4.27
N GLN A 44 3.73 6.33 4.51
CA GLN A 44 4.31 7.16 5.57
C GLN A 44 3.23 8.16 6.03
N ARG A 45 3.33 8.69 7.26
CA ARG A 45 2.32 9.57 7.90
C ARG A 45 1.90 10.83 7.11
N LEU A 46 2.61 11.16 6.04
CA LEU A 46 2.37 12.36 5.22
C LEU A 46 2.03 12.03 3.75
N ASN A 47 2.13 10.76 3.35
CA ASN A 47 1.95 10.35 1.97
C ASN A 47 0.80 9.35 1.88
N THR A 48 -0.17 9.65 1.02
CA THR A 48 -1.26 8.75 0.64
C THR A 48 -1.09 8.33 -0.81
N VAL A 49 -1.30 7.04 -1.08
CA VAL A 49 -1.24 6.47 -2.43
C VAL A 49 -2.52 5.71 -2.70
N TRP A 50 -3.05 5.88 -3.90
CA TRP A 50 -4.21 5.16 -4.40
C TRP A 50 -3.74 4.08 -5.39
N VAL A 51 -4.21 2.86 -5.21
CA VAL A 51 -3.83 1.72 -6.06
C VAL A 51 -5.07 0.94 -6.43
N GLU A 52 -5.17 0.50 -7.68
CA GLU A 52 -6.23 -0.40 -8.10
C GLU A 52 -6.15 -1.73 -7.33
N PRO A 53 -7.27 -2.29 -6.85
CA PRO A 53 -7.27 -3.48 -6.01
C PRO A 53 -6.57 -4.69 -6.63
N GLU A 54 -6.59 -4.81 -7.97
CA GLU A 54 -6.01 -5.94 -8.71
C GLU A 54 -4.48 -6.05 -8.55
N PHE A 55 -3.79 -4.95 -8.24
CA PHE A 55 -2.35 -4.95 -8.00
C PHE A 55 -1.97 -5.31 -6.56
N LEU A 56 -2.94 -5.53 -5.68
CA LEU A 56 -2.72 -5.85 -4.26
C LEU A 56 -2.90 -7.33 -3.97
N LYS A 57 -2.12 -7.84 -3.00
CA LYS A 57 -2.27 -9.19 -2.45
C LYS A 57 -2.52 -9.11 -0.96
N LEU A 58 -3.62 -9.74 -0.51
CA LEU A 58 -3.92 -9.82 0.92
C LEU A 58 -2.87 -10.68 1.63
N ARG A 59 -2.28 -10.15 2.69
CA ARG A 59 -1.40 -10.92 3.57
C ARG A 59 -2.25 -11.73 4.55
N ALA A 60 -2.08 -13.05 4.55
CA ALA A 60 -2.67 -13.91 5.56
C ALA A 60 -2.29 -13.42 6.96
N ARG A 61 -3.28 -13.19 7.83
CA ARG A 61 -3.02 -12.88 9.24
C ARG A 61 -2.37 -14.11 9.87
N LYS A 62 -1.23 -13.93 10.53
CA LYS A 62 -0.68 -14.99 11.40
C LYS A 62 -1.68 -15.17 12.53
N ASN A 63 -2.41 -16.28 12.52
CA ASN A 63 -3.24 -16.67 13.66
C ASN A 63 -2.30 -16.72 14.87
N LYS A 64 -2.56 -15.89 15.89
CA LYS A 64 -1.95 -16.09 17.20
C LYS A 64 -2.54 -17.41 17.69
N SER A 65 -1.79 -18.50 17.57
CA SER A 65 -2.09 -19.69 18.35
C SER A 65 -2.03 -19.24 19.80
N HIS A 66 -3.18 -19.23 20.49
CA HIS A 66 -3.18 -19.25 21.93
C HIS A 66 -2.53 -20.58 22.31
N GLY A 67 -1.24 -20.51 22.68
CA GLY A 67 -0.55 -21.66 23.24
C GLY A 67 -1.39 -22.22 24.40
N PRO A 68 -1.34 -23.53 24.63
CA PRO A 68 -2.16 -24.15 25.66
C PRO A 68 -1.89 -23.45 26.99
N LYS A 69 -2.95 -22.95 27.63
CA LYS A 69 -2.87 -22.50 29.02
C LYS A 69 -2.44 -23.71 29.84
N SER A 70 -1.18 -23.74 30.26
CA SER A 70 -0.70 -24.70 31.24
C SER A 70 -1.41 -24.42 32.55
N ASN A 71 -2.44 -25.20 32.86
CA ASN A 71 -2.99 -25.29 34.20
C ASN A 71 -1.91 -25.89 35.09
N VAL A 72 -1.25 -25.04 35.87
CA VAL A 72 -0.43 -25.48 37.00
C VAL A 72 -1.41 -25.95 38.08
N ARG A 73 -1.21 -27.20 38.49
CA ARG A 73 -1.94 -27.94 39.53
C ARG A 73 -1.92 -27.22 40.88
#